data_AF-A0AAW7U7J0-F1
#
_entry.id   AF-A0AAW7U7J0-F1
#
_cell.length_a   1.000
_cell.length_b   1.000
_cell.length_c   1.000
_cell.angle_alpha   90.00
_cell.angle_beta   90.00
_cell.angle_gamma   90.00
#
_symmetry.space_group_name_H-M   'P 1'
#
loop_
_entity.id
_entity.type
_entity.pdbx_description
1 polymer ?
#
loop_
_entity_poly.entity_id
_entity_poly.type
_entity_poly.pdbx_seq_one_letter_code
_entity_poly.pdbx_strand_id
1 'polypeptide(L)'
;GYIKLKDGEIEIGQPKVARVKAAAWEVTEEAEHKYPLPRFTINKGVDIYYTYDDLMPVVNAPFDVHFEDGTIISGVLDENGYAHIEDAPNGRFHVVFGEDIREWKPVQEKKKQDESAYTEEEIHRVWLNQENSAHKKEKH
;
A
#
# COMPACT_ATOMS: atom_id res chain seq x y z
N GLY A 1 9.16 55.73 45.86
CA GLY A 1 8.18 54.69 45.53
C GLY A 1 8.87 53.34 45.43
N TYR A 2 8.17 52.30 44.99
CA TYR A 2 8.64 50.91 44.94
C TYR A 2 8.29 50.23 43.62
N ILE A 3 8.94 49.10 43.35
CA ILE A 3 8.57 48.15 42.30
C ILE A 3 8.38 46.79 42.96
N LYS A 4 7.28 46.10 42.67
CA LYS A 4 6.94 44.78 43.21
C LYS A 4 6.56 43.85 42.06
N LEU A 5 7.01 42.61 42.16
CA LEU A 5 6.68 41.50 41.25
C LEU A 5 5.93 40.45 42.07
N LYS A 6 4.70 40.11 41.69
CA LYS A 6 3.90 39.07 42.38
C LYS A 6 2.87 38.47 41.43
N ASP A 7 2.73 37.15 41.42
CA ASP A 7 1.67 36.42 40.69
C ASP A 7 1.60 36.75 39.18
N GLY A 8 2.73 37.07 38.55
CA GLY A 8 2.79 37.48 37.14
C GLY A 8 2.52 38.97 36.88
N GLU A 9 2.23 39.74 37.92
CA GLU A 9 1.99 41.17 37.84
C GLU A 9 3.21 42.00 38.27
N ILE A 10 3.38 43.17 37.64
CA ILE A 10 4.38 44.17 37.98
C ILE A 10 3.67 45.42 38.51
N GLU A 11 3.92 45.80 39.77
CA GLU A 11 3.34 46.98 40.42
C GLU A 11 4.42 48.05 40.65
N ILE A 12 4.16 49.29 40.23
CA ILE A 12 5.07 50.44 40.42
C ILE A 12 4.38 51.51 41.28
N GLY A 13 4.68 51.55 42.58
CA GLY A 13 4.07 52.51 43.51
C GLY A 13 4.87 53.82 43.59
N GLN A 14 4.29 54.97 43.24
CA GLN A 14 4.93 56.30 43.39
C GLN A 14 3.88 57.33 43.87
N PRO A 15 4.18 58.21 44.85
CA PRO A 15 3.19 59.14 45.42
C PRO A 15 2.82 60.32 44.52
N LYS A 16 3.51 60.51 43.38
CA LYS A 16 3.24 61.63 42.45
C LYS A 16 3.22 61.16 41.00
N VAL A 17 4.37 61.15 40.33
CA VAL A 17 4.46 60.81 38.90
C VAL A 17 5.54 59.75 38.70
N ALA A 18 5.18 58.69 37.99
CA ALA A 18 6.13 57.78 37.36
C ALA A 18 6.26 58.19 35.88
N ARG A 19 7.50 58.44 35.42
CA ARG A 19 7.78 58.70 34.00
C ARG A 19 8.52 57.51 33.43
N VAL A 20 7.95 56.86 32.43
CA VAL A 20 8.64 55.85 31.62
C VAL A 20 9.18 56.54 30.38
N LYS A 21 10.52 56.57 30.24
CA LYS A 21 11.20 57.07 29.03
C LYS A 21 11.58 55.86 28.18
N ALA A 22 10.97 55.74 27.01
CA ALA A 22 11.12 54.60 26.10
C ALA A 22 12.11 54.86 24.95
N ALA A 23 13.03 55.84 25.10
CA ALA A 23 13.95 56.23 24.02
C ALA A 23 14.93 55.13 23.55
N ALA A 24 15.02 54.02 24.29
CA ALA A 24 15.79 52.84 23.95
C ALA A 24 14.96 51.55 24.06
N TRP A 25 13.62 51.65 24.06
CA TRP A 25 12.77 50.47 24.00
C TRP A 25 12.67 50.03 22.54
N GLU A 26 13.40 49.00 22.18
CA GLU A 26 13.14 48.28 20.94
C GLU A 26 11.90 47.42 21.15
N VAL A 27 10.80 47.79 20.49
CA VAL A 27 9.73 46.85 20.20
C VAL A 27 10.31 45.96 19.12
N THR A 28 10.91 44.83 19.51
CA THR A 28 11.27 43.80 18.55
C THR A 28 9.97 43.33 17.93
N GLU A 29 9.80 43.59 16.63
CA GLU A 29 8.66 43.10 15.86
C GLU A 29 8.50 41.59 16.06
N GLU A 30 7.31 41.07 15.76
CA GLU A 30 7.09 39.64 15.69
C GLU A 30 8.12 39.09 14.71
N ALA A 31 9.17 38.45 15.24
CA ALA A 31 10.19 37.84 14.42
C ALA A 31 9.41 36.90 13.51
N GLU A 32 9.45 37.18 12.21
CA GLU A 32 8.81 36.36 11.20
C GLU A 32 9.44 34.97 11.36
N HIS A 33 8.79 34.13 12.15
CA HIS A 33 9.25 32.79 12.46
C HIS A 33 9.00 31.98 11.21
N LYS A 34 9.92 32.12 10.26
CA LYS A 34 9.97 31.35 9.04
C LYS A 34 10.24 29.92 9.47
N TYR A 35 9.19 29.16 9.73
CA TYR A 35 9.26 27.71 9.86
C TYR A 35 9.49 27.18 8.44
N PRO A 36 10.72 26.85 8.03
CA PRO A 36 10.88 26.18 6.75
C PRO A 36 10.08 24.88 6.83
N LEU A 37 9.31 24.59 5.78
CA LEU A 37 8.65 23.31 5.68
C LEU A 37 9.70 22.21 5.85
N PRO A 38 9.42 21.15 6.62
CA PRO A 38 10.33 20.03 6.73
C PRO A 38 10.63 19.51 5.33
N ARG A 39 11.91 19.30 5.03
CA ARG A 39 12.30 18.63 3.79
C ARG A 39 11.90 17.17 3.92
N PHE A 40 10.97 16.72 3.09
CA PHE A 40 10.71 15.31 2.93
C PHE A 40 11.76 14.72 1.99
N THR A 41 12.46 13.69 2.45
CA THR A 41 13.28 12.85 1.57
C THR A 41 12.32 12.03 0.71
N ILE A 42 12.32 12.27 -0.60
CA ILE A 42 11.59 11.43 -1.53
C ILE A 42 12.29 10.07 -1.52
N ASN A 43 11.62 9.02 -1.03
CA ASN A 43 12.10 7.66 -1.19
C ASN A 43 12.03 7.33 -2.70
N LYS A 44 13.20 7.15 -3.31
CA LYS A 44 13.33 6.84 -4.73
C LYS A 44 13.53 5.34 -4.84
N GLY A 45 12.42 4.60 -4.86
CA GLY A 45 12.44 3.15 -5.00
C GLY A 45 11.82 2.70 -6.31
N VAL A 46 12.18 1.50 -6.76
CA VAL A 46 11.48 0.78 -7.82
C VAL A 46 11.01 -0.56 -7.27
N ASP A 47 9.70 -0.79 -7.36
CA ASP A 47 9.08 -2.08 -7.07
C ASP A 47 8.93 -2.88 -8.37
N ILE A 48 9.39 -4.12 -8.36
CA ILE A 48 9.38 -5.03 -9.50
C ILE A 48 8.49 -6.20 -9.15
N TYR A 49 7.52 -6.50 -10.03
CA TYR A 49 6.68 -7.68 -9.95
C TYR A 49 6.74 -8.44 -11.27
N TYR A 50 6.98 -9.75 -11.19
CA TYR A 50 6.99 -10.61 -12.37
C TYR A 50 6.15 -11.86 -12.15
N THR A 51 5.09 -11.97 -12.95
CA THR A 51 4.12 -13.07 -12.90
C THR A 51 3.87 -13.60 -14.30
N TYR A 52 3.45 -14.86 -14.38
CA TYR A 52 2.85 -15.43 -15.58
C TYR A 52 1.44 -14.84 -15.80
N ASP A 53 0.84 -15.15 -16.95
CA ASP A 53 -0.51 -14.68 -17.32
C ASP A 53 -1.61 -15.18 -16.38
N ASP A 54 -1.38 -16.31 -15.70
CA ASP A 54 -2.28 -16.88 -14.68
C ASP A 54 -2.05 -16.30 -13.27
N LEU A 55 -1.26 -15.22 -13.17
CA LEU A 55 -0.84 -14.54 -11.95
C LEU A 55 0.04 -15.37 -11.02
N MET A 56 0.55 -16.53 -11.46
CA MET A 56 1.57 -17.27 -10.71
C MET A 56 2.88 -16.46 -10.70
N PRO A 57 3.52 -16.29 -9.54
CA PRO A 57 4.77 -15.54 -9.46
C PRO A 57 5.89 -16.28 -10.16
N VAL A 58 6.75 -15.56 -10.88
CA VAL A 58 7.99 -16.09 -11.43
C VAL A 58 9.07 -15.94 -10.37
N VAL A 59 9.47 -17.04 -9.72
CA VAL A 59 10.32 -16.95 -8.51
C VAL A 59 11.78 -17.22 -8.85
N ASN A 60 12.67 -16.65 -8.03
CA ASN A 60 14.11 -16.86 -8.13
C ASN A 60 14.69 -16.57 -9.53
N ALA A 61 13.97 -15.83 -10.36
CA ALA A 61 14.46 -15.40 -11.66
C ALA A 61 15.44 -14.24 -11.49
N PRO A 62 16.61 -14.28 -12.13
CA PRO A 62 17.51 -13.14 -12.14
C PRO A 62 16.87 -11.99 -12.95
N PHE A 63 17.16 -10.75 -12.58
CA PHE A 63 16.72 -9.58 -13.32
C PHE A 63 17.84 -8.54 -13.43
N ASP A 64 17.80 -7.76 -14.51
CA ASP A 64 18.66 -6.60 -14.74
C ASP A 64 17.80 -5.37 -15.03
N VAL A 65 17.96 -4.31 -14.24
CA VAL A 65 17.30 -3.00 -14.47
C VAL A 65 18.30 -2.04 -15.08
N HIS A 66 17.98 -1.57 -16.29
CA HIS A 66 18.79 -0.62 -17.04
C HIS A 66 18.15 0.76 -16.98
N PHE A 67 18.84 1.69 -16.32
CA PHE A 67 18.41 3.08 -16.17
C PHE A 67 18.93 3.96 -17.32
N GLU A 68 18.24 5.07 -17.58
CA GLU A 68 18.58 6.04 -18.64
C GLU A 68 19.97 6.68 -18.45
N ASP A 69 20.47 6.75 -17.22
CA ASP A 69 21.80 7.25 -16.89
C ASP A 69 22.93 6.24 -17.18
N GLY A 70 22.58 5.01 -17.59
CA GLY A 70 23.51 3.91 -17.84
C GLY A 70 23.78 3.03 -16.62
N THR A 71 23.20 3.33 -15.46
CA THR A 71 23.28 2.47 -14.28
C THR A 71 22.55 1.16 -14.56
N ILE A 72 23.14 0.05 -14.12
CA ILE A 72 22.54 -1.29 -14.20
C ILE A 72 22.48 -1.87 -12.79
N ILE A 73 21.30 -2.30 -12.37
CA ILE A 73 21.08 -2.96 -11.08
C ILE A 73 20.59 -4.39 -11.35
N SER A 74 21.40 -5.36 -10.93
CA SER A 74 21.11 -6.78 -11.07
C SER A 74 20.65 -7.38 -9.74
N GLY A 75 19.72 -8.33 -9.80
CA GLY A 75 19.22 -9.02 -8.60
C GLY A 75 18.51 -10.31 -8.94
N VAL A 76 17.84 -10.88 -7.93
CA VAL A 76 17.01 -12.09 -8.04
C VAL A 76 15.67 -11.82 -7.38
N LEU A 77 14.59 -12.23 -8.04
CA LEU A 77 13.24 -12.13 -7.49
C LEU A 77 13.04 -13.09 -6.32
N ASP A 78 12.23 -12.69 -5.35
CA ASP A 78 11.86 -13.52 -4.20
C ASP A 78 10.83 -14.61 -4.56
N GLU A 79 10.34 -15.32 -3.54
CA GLU A 79 9.31 -16.38 -3.67
C GLU A 79 7.94 -15.87 -4.15
N ASN A 80 7.72 -14.56 -4.17
CA ASN A 80 6.52 -13.91 -4.66
C ASN A 80 6.73 -13.27 -6.05
N GLY A 81 7.89 -13.49 -6.69
CA GLY A 81 8.24 -12.84 -7.94
C GLY A 81 8.43 -11.33 -7.77
N TYR A 82 8.85 -10.90 -6.58
CA TYR A 82 9.00 -9.50 -6.21
C TYR A 82 10.46 -9.13 -5.95
N ALA A 83 10.81 -7.88 -6.25
CA ALA A 83 12.04 -7.25 -5.79
C ALA A 83 11.83 -5.74 -5.55
N HIS A 84 12.54 -5.21 -4.55
CA HIS A 84 12.61 -3.80 -4.25
C HIS A 84 14.02 -3.27 -4.50
N ILE A 85 14.12 -2.16 -5.23
CA ILE A 85 15.37 -1.42 -5.39
C ILE A 85 15.26 -0.13 -4.60
N GLU A 86 16.10 0.01 -3.57
CA GLU A 86 16.28 1.27 -2.85
C GLU A 86 17.16 2.23 -3.67
N ASP A 87 16.91 3.53 -3.54
CA ASP A 87 17.69 4.61 -4.16
C ASP A 87 17.90 4.49 -5.68
N ALA A 88 16.86 4.05 -6.38
CA ALA A 88 16.86 3.96 -7.83
C ALA A 88 17.11 5.33 -8.50
N PRO A 89 17.95 5.38 -9.55
CA PRO A 89 18.15 6.59 -10.34
C PRO A 89 16.84 7.17 -10.87
N ASN A 90 16.78 8.50 -10.93
CA ASN A 90 15.66 9.18 -11.56
C ASN A 90 15.70 8.97 -13.08
N GLY A 91 14.54 8.71 -13.68
CA GLY A 91 14.41 8.70 -15.14
C GLY A 91 13.64 7.49 -15.62
N ARG A 92 13.70 7.25 -16.93
CA ARG A 92 13.13 6.02 -17.51
C ARG A 92 14.09 4.86 -17.24
N PHE A 93 13.52 3.67 -17.12
CA PHE A 93 14.27 2.43 -17.02
C PHE A 93 13.53 1.32 -17.76
N HIS A 94 14.23 0.23 -18.05
CA HIS A 94 13.62 -1.02 -18.52
C HIS A 94 14.22 -2.19 -17.74
N VAL A 95 13.44 -3.26 -17.61
CA VAL A 95 13.81 -4.46 -16.87
C VAL A 95 13.94 -5.62 -17.84
N VAL A 96 15.04 -6.36 -17.72
CA VAL A 96 15.26 -7.62 -18.43
C VAL A 96 15.14 -8.73 -17.41
N PHE A 97 14.20 -9.64 -17.62
CA PHE A 97 13.97 -10.79 -16.76
C PHE A 97 14.63 -12.04 -17.33
N GLY A 98 15.24 -12.84 -16.46
CA GLY A 98 15.67 -14.20 -16.75
C GLY A 98 14.56 -15.22 -16.54
N GLU A 99 14.93 -16.49 -16.63
CA GLU A 99 13.99 -17.61 -16.53
C GLU A 99 13.69 -17.99 -15.06
N ASP A 100 12.51 -18.58 -14.86
CA ASP A 100 12.14 -19.26 -13.62
C ASP A 100 13.00 -20.51 -13.45
N ILE A 101 13.81 -20.57 -12.40
CA ILE A 101 14.69 -21.71 -12.14
C ILE A 101 13.95 -22.94 -11.60
N ARG A 102 12.65 -22.84 -11.31
CA ARG A 102 11.88 -23.99 -10.83
C ARG A 102 11.62 -24.99 -11.94
N GLU A 103 11.71 -26.27 -11.59
CA GLU A 103 11.22 -27.33 -12.48
C GLU A 103 9.72 -27.20 -12.71
N TRP A 104 9.32 -27.13 -13.97
CA TRP A 104 7.92 -27.15 -14.37
C TRP A 104 7.25 -28.45 -13.91
N LYS A 105 6.10 -28.32 -13.23
CA LYS A 105 5.24 -29.44 -12.86
C LYS A 105 3.87 -29.24 -13.50
N PRO A 106 3.32 -30.25 -14.20
CA PRO A 106 1.98 -30.13 -14.75
C PRO A 106 0.97 -29.92 -13.62
N VAL A 107 0.07 -28.94 -13.81
CA VAL A 107 -1.08 -28.78 -12.93
C VAL A 107 -1.91 -30.06 -13.06
N GLN A 108 -1.99 -30.82 -11.96
CA GLN A 108 -2.93 -31.91 -11.85
C GLN A 108 -4.32 -31.29 -11.89
N GLU A 109 -5.05 -31.45 -13.01
CA GLU A 109 -6.45 -31.09 -13.07
C GLU A 109 -7.17 -31.83 -11.94
N LYS A 110 -7.64 -31.09 -10.93
CA LYS A 110 -8.58 -31.64 -9.97
C LYS A 110 -9.81 -32.02 -10.78
N LYS A 111 -10.05 -33.32 -10.97
CA LYS A 111 -11.33 -33.83 -11.47
C LYS A 111 -12.41 -33.12 -10.66
N LYS A 112 -13.28 -32.36 -11.35
CA LYS A 112 -14.52 -31.89 -10.73
C LYS A 112 -15.22 -33.14 -10.22
N GLN A 113 -15.31 -33.29 -8.89
CA GLN A 113 -16.28 -34.23 -8.35
C GLN A 113 -17.63 -33.61 -8.72
N ASP A 114 -18.31 -34.24 -9.66
CA ASP A 114 -19.67 -33.90 -10.02
C ASP A 114 -20.53 -34.14 -8.78
N GLU A 115 -20.72 -33.11 -7.96
CA GLU A 115 -21.69 -33.09 -6.87
C GLU A 115 -23.11 -32.97 -7.45
N SER A 116 -23.57 -33.97 -8.21
CA SER A 116 -25.00 -34.24 -8.27
C SER A 116 -25.28 -35.39 -7.34
N ALA A 117 -25.85 -35.08 -6.18
CA ALA A 117 -26.23 -36.02 -5.12
C ALA A 117 -27.37 -36.98 -5.50
N TYR A 118 -27.60 -37.20 -6.80
CA TYR A 118 -28.57 -38.16 -7.31
C TYR A 118 -27.94 -38.99 -8.43
N THR A 119 -28.02 -40.31 -8.30
CA THR A 119 -27.63 -41.22 -9.39
C THR A 119 -28.63 -41.14 -10.54
N GLU A 120 -28.21 -41.50 -11.76
CA GLU A 120 -29.11 -41.56 -12.93
C GLU A 120 -30.39 -42.38 -12.64
N GLU A 121 -30.26 -43.44 -11.86
CA GLU A 121 -31.36 -44.29 -11.41
C GLU A 121 -32.36 -43.53 -10.50
N GLU A 122 -31.87 -42.66 -9.64
CA GLU A 122 -32.71 -41.84 -8.76
C GLU A 122 -33.45 -40.77 -9.56
N ILE A 123 -32.78 -40.14 -10.52
CA ILE A 123 -33.39 -39.16 -11.43
C ILE A 123 -34.51 -39.83 -12.26
N HIS A 124 -34.26 -41.03 -12.77
CA HIS A 124 -35.24 -41.76 -13.59
C HIS A 124 -36.46 -42.22 -12.79
N ARG A 125 -36.26 -42.64 -11.52
CA ARG A 125 -37.36 -42.99 -10.61
C ARG A 125 -38.23 -41.78 -10.27
N VAL A 126 -37.64 -40.61 -10.08
CA VAL A 126 -38.40 -39.37 -9.78
C VAL A 126 -39.28 -38.97 -10.96
N TRP A 127 -38.76 -39.04 -12.19
CA TRP A 127 -39.51 -38.73 -13.41
C TRP A 127 -40.71 -39.65 -13.63
N LEU A 128 -40.50 -40.97 -13.51
CA LEU A 128 -41.58 -41.96 -13.65
C LEU A 128 -42.68 -41.80 -12.59
N ASN A 129 -42.33 -41.37 -11.37
CA ASN A 129 -43.32 -41.17 -10.32
C ASN A 129 -44.18 -39.91 -10.54
N GLN A 130 -43.63 -38.88 -11.20
CA GLN A 130 -44.36 -37.66 -11.55
C GLN A 130 -45.38 -37.90 -12.67
N GLU A 131 -45.01 -38.64 -13.73
CA GLU A 131 -45.92 -38.95 -14.84
C GLU A 131 -47.10 -39.84 -14.40
N ASN A 132 -46.84 -40.82 -13.53
CA ASN A 132 -47.89 -41.69 -13.00
C ASN A 132 -48.81 -40.97 -12.00
N SER A 133 -48.33 -39.91 -11.35
CA SER A 133 -49.14 -39.06 -10.46
C SER A 133 -50.06 -38.11 -11.23
N ALA A 134 -49.68 -37.70 -12.45
CA ALA A 134 -50.52 -36.88 -13.33
C ALA A 134 -51.70 -37.70 -13.89
N HIS A 135 -51.46 -38.93 -14.31
CA HIS A 135 -52.50 -39.80 -14.90
C HIS A 135 -53.55 -40.31 -13.91
N LYS A 136 -53.31 -40.20 -12.60
CA LYS A 136 -54.29 -40.58 -11.57
C LYS A 136 -55.30 -39.47 -11.23
N LYS A 137 -55.13 -38.25 -11.77
CA LYS A 137 -56.03 -37.12 -11.50
C LYS A 137 -57.10 -36.87 -12.58
N GLU A 138 -57.07 -37.59 -13.71
CA GLU A 138 -58.05 -37.42 -14.80
C GLU A 138 -59.17 -38.48 -14.83
N LYS A 139 -59.26 -39.35 -13.82
CA LYS A 139 -60.43 -40.22 -13.63
C LYS A 139 -61.23 -39.78 -12.40
N HIS A 140 -61.89 -38.65 -12.52
CA HIS A 140 -63.07 -38.31 -11.71
C HIS A 140 -64.06 -37.47 -12.50
#